data_AF-A0AAU7SE82-F1
#
_entry.id   AF-A0AAU7SE82-F1
#
_cell.length_a   1.000
_cell.length_b   1.000
_cell.length_c   1.000
_cell.angle_alpha   90.00
_cell.angle_beta   90.00
_cell.angle_gamma   90.00
#
_symmetry.space_group_name_H-M   'P 1'
#
loop_
_entity.id
_entity.type
_entity.pdbx_description
1 polymer ?
#
loop_
_entity_poly.entity_id
_entity_poly.type
_entity_poly.pdbx_seq_one_letter_code
_entity_poly.pdbx_strand_id
1 'polypeptide(L)'
;MPSRLTAAAAYILSLVILTTTVVVPSVAQDAASKDGYRFQEASLQHIPDYDVLSLAYPPNLGLLIANGRDGYLTEMSHDSAPIQRLRLLLGLGEYTYDATSEGLHGYFSAPAGTLAPRLLVALQEAGFSDRAKVVAEAIAAFGPNYPVEDKIRSDFFAQSFLRIQEGIVPDLSKPPTAIDVRLRELGTMLANKTAFRAEVDAYAARDPVVAAALKHARETLPDEQRLSYLQDQLLPGPSGFGEAAEIKARIETMPPSYRTTYVLIILMGEVFNGGTHQFFYNSSGAFAEYVPQALREVGKNDAAVIIETAIAMFPKPYPVSTEERRRISFQHEWNTWDDKLDSFSNAIENDDISAALAAYAKKQGILPN
;
A
#
# COMPACT_ATOMS: atom_id res chain seq x y z
N MET A 1 3.38 9.68 -29.06
CA MET A 1 3.97 8.54 -28.33
C MET A 1 3.49 8.64 -26.89
N PRO A 2 2.56 7.80 -26.42
CA PRO A 2 2.04 7.93 -25.07
C PRO A 2 3.03 7.32 -24.08
N SER A 3 3.37 8.10 -23.07
CA SER A 3 4.30 7.77 -22.00
C SER A 3 3.77 6.63 -21.13
N ARG A 4 4.59 5.60 -20.99
CA ARG A 4 4.41 4.45 -20.09
C ARG A 4 4.51 4.92 -18.63
N LEU A 5 3.38 5.32 -18.06
CA LEU A 5 3.19 5.55 -16.62
C LEU A 5 1.99 4.73 -16.15
N THR A 6 2.06 3.41 -16.34
CA THR A 6 1.02 2.47 -15.92
C THR A 6 1.71 1.20 -15.44
N ALA A 7 2.02 1.18 -14.14
CA ALA A 7 2.30 0.01 -13.28
C ALA A 7 3.02 0.43 -11.98
N ALA A 8 3.92 1.42 -12.05
CA ALA A 8 4.73 1.86 -10.91
C ALA A 8 4.05 2.91 -9.99
N ALA A 9 2.93 3.50 -10.43
CA ALA A 9 2.26 4.58 -9.69
C ALA A 9 1.36 4.10 -8.53
N ALA A 10 1.09 2.79 -8.43
CA ALA A 10 0.29 2.23 -7.33
C ALA A 10 1.10 2.07 -6.03
N TYR A 11 2.44 2.08 -6.10
CA TYR A 11 3.30 1.83 -4.94
C TYR A 11 3.79 3.11 -4.23
N ILE A 12 3.53 4.29 -4.80
CA ILE A 12 4.12 5.55 -4.33
C ILE A 12 3.23 6.31 -3.32
N LEU A 13 1.96 5.94 -3.17
CA LEU A 13 1.06 6.73 -2.31
C LEU A 13 1.04 6.34 -0.82
N SER A 14 1.67 5.23 -0.45
CA SER A 14 1.78 4.79 0.94
C SER A 14 3.07 5.25 1.64
N LEU A 15 3.97 5.95 0.93
CA LEU A 15 5.33 6.22 1.39
C LEU A 15 5.82 7.67 1.25
N VAL A 16 4.96 8.58 0.76
CA VAL A 16 5.29 10.01 0.71
C VAL A 16 4.50 10.76 1.79
N ILE A 17 4.86 10.53 3.05
CA ILE A 17 4.68 11.50 4.14
C ILE A 17 5.97 11.53 4.97
N LEU A 18 6.60 12.72 5.00
CA LEU A 18 7.72 13.18 5.85
C LEU A 18 9.15 12.77 5.45
N THR A 19 9.75 13.60 4.60
CA THR A 19 11.20 13.85 4.59
C THR A 19 11.61 14.58 5.88
N THR A 20 11.84 13.81 6.93
CA THR A 20 12.83 14.07 8.00
C THR A 20 13.48 12.72 8.23
N THR A 21 14.79 12.66 8.50
CA THR A 21 15.61 11.44 8.72
C THR A 21 14.94 10.39 9.62
N VAL A 22 14.02 9.63 9.05
CA VAL A 22 13.28 8.54 9.65
C VAL A 22 13.64 7.36 8.76
N VAL A 23 14.36 6.41 9.34
CA VAL A 23 14.58 5.10 8.73
C VAL A 23 13.22 4.60 8.27
N VAL A 24 13.05 4.45 6.96
CA VAL A 24 11.79 3.94 6.41
C VAL A 24 11.57 2.55 6.99
N PRO A 25 10.39 2.25 7.57
CA PRO A 25 10.14 0.94 8.15
C PRO A 25 10.33 -0.17 7.11
N SER A 26 10.94 -1.26 7.56
CA SER A 26 11.17 -2.49 6.78
C SER A 26 9.86 -3.00 6.16
N VAL A 27 9.93 -3.52 4.94
CA VAL A 27 8.79 -4.16 4.25
C VAL A 27 8.42 -5.47 4.94
N ALA A 28 9.39 -6.15 5.56
CA ALA A 28 9.13 -7.21 6.53
C ALA A 28 8.68 -6.60 7.87
N GLN A 29 7.47 -6.95 8.34
CA GLN A 29 6.86 -6.35 9.52
C GLN A 29 7.72 -6.47 10.81
N ASP A 30 7.80 -5.36 11.56
CA ASP A 30 8.38 -5.21 12.91
C ASP A 30 7.54 -5.85 14.04
N ALA A 31 6.56 -6.69 13.72
CA ALA A 31 5.64 -7.20 14.73
C ALA A 31 6.27 -8.35 15.53
N ALA A 32 6.74 -8.04 16.74
CA ALA A 32 6.87 -8.96 17.87
C ALA A 32 5.49 -9.50 18.34
N SER A 33 4.61 -9.83 17.40
CA SER A 33 3.32 -10.45 17.67
C SER A 33 3.58 -11.86 18.20
N LYS A 34 3.26 -12.06 19.49
CA LYS A 34 3.27 -13.37 20.16
C LYS A 34 2.28 -14.36 19.54
N ASP A 35 1.35 -13.88 18.72
CA ASP A 35 0.46 -14.71 17.93
C ASP A 35 1.21 -15.19 16.69
N GLY A 36 1.43 -16.50 16.61
CA GLY A 36 2.19 -17.15 15.55
C GLY A 36 1.59 -16.85 14.18
N TYR A 37 2.42 -16.36 13.24
CA TYR A 37 2.05 -16.30 11.83
C TYR A 37 1.61 -17.68 11.36
N ARG A 38 0.48 -17.75 10.66
CA ARG A 38 0.00 -18.98 10.01
C ARG A 38 -0.40 -18.66 8.58
N PHE A 39 0.26 -19.29 7.62
CA PHE A 39 -0.11 -19.18 6.21
C PHE A 39 -1.53 -19.74 5.97
N GLN A 40 -2.36 -18.99 5.25
CA GLN A 40 -3.72 -19.38 4.90
C GLN A 40 -3.92 -19.28 3.38
N GLU A 41 -3.84 -20.41 2.69
CA GLU A 41 -3.91 -20.45 1.21
C GLU A 41 -5.30 -20.11 0.67
N ALA A 42 -6.36 -20.57 1.35
CA ALA A 42 -7.72 -20.56 0.84
C ALA A 42 -8.28 -19.15 0.57
N SER A 43 -7.72 -18.12 1.21
CA SER A 43 -8.09 -16.72 0.99
C SER A 43 -7.31 -16.04 -0.14
N LEU A 44 -6.31 -16.71 -0.73
CA LEU A 44 -5.37 -16.11 -1.69
C LEU A 44 -5.67 -16.43 -3.15
N GLN A 45 -6.67 -17.25 -3.45
CA GLN A 45 -6.99 -17.65 -4.84
C GLN A 45 -8.09 -16.80 -5.48
N HIS A 46 -8.80 -16.00 -4.70
CA HIS A 46 -9.91 -15.18 -5.16
C HIS A 46 -9.74 -13.74 -4.72
N ILE A 47 -9.90 -12.80 -5.66
CA ILE A 47 -9.96 -11.37 -5.36
C ILE A 47 -11.43 -11.02 -5.05
N PRO A 48 -11.75 -10.48 -3.86
CA PRO A 48 -13.09 -9.97 -3.54
C PRO A 48 -13.55 -8.91 -4.56
N ASP A 49 -14.86 -8.83 -4.83
CA ASP A 49 -15.43 -7.89 -5.82
C ASP A 49 -14.99 -6.44 -5.57
N TYR A 50 -15.06 -5.97 -4.32
CA TYR A 50 -14.52 -4.67 -3.91
C TYR A 50 -13.07 -4.45 -4.37
N ASP A 51 -12.18 -5.43 -4.18
CA ASP A 51 -10.77 -5.29 -4.54
C ASP A 51 -10.58 -5.34 -6.05
N VAL A 52 -11.34 -6.18 -6.78
CA VAL A 52 -11.34 -6.18 -8.25
C VAL A 52 -11.73 -4.80 -8.79
N LEU A 53 -12.79 -4.19 -8.24
CA LEU A 53 -13.23 -2.85 -8.61
C LEU A 53 -12.18 -1.80 -8.25
N SER A 54 -11.53 -1.91 -7.08
CA SER A 54 -10.48 -1.00 -6.66
C SER A 54 -9.23 -1.07 -7.55
N LEU A 55 -8.88 -2.25 -8.05
CA LEU A 55 -7.75 -2.44 -8.96
C LEU A 55 -8.07 -1.96 -10.38
N ALA A 56 -9.28 -2.24 -10.88
CA ALA A 56 -9.68 -1.87 -12.23
C ALA A 56 -10.07 -0.38 -12.36
N TYR A 57 -10.66 0.18 -11.31
CA TYR A 57 -11.15 1.56 -11.26
C TYR A 57 -10.62 2.28 -10.01
N PRO A 58 -9.29 2.44 -9.87
CA PRO A 58 -8.71 3.00 -8.68
C PRO A 58 -9.20 4.44 -8.45
N PRO A 59 -9.43 4.85 -7.19
CA PRO A 59 -9.84 6.21 -6.88
C PRO A 59 -8.74 7.22 -7.23
N ASN A 60 -7.47 6.81 -7.28
CA ASN A 60 -6.31 7.62 -7.68
C ASN A 60 -6.22 8.96 -6.93
N LEU A 61 -6.47 8.96 -5.62
CA LEU A 61 -6.49 10.19 -4.81
C LEU A 61 -5.15 10.93 -4.81
N GLY A 62 -4.04 10.24 -5.10
CA GLY A 62 -2.72 10.85 -5.30
C GLY A 62 -2.65 11.87 -6.43
N LEU A 63 -3.51 11.75 -7.45
CA LEU A 63 -3.60 12.74 -8.52
C LEU A 63 -4.12 14.09 -8.00
N LEU A 64 -4.78 14.15 -6.84
CA LEU A 64 -5.13 15.42 -6.20
C LEU A 64 -3.88 16.20 -5.76
N ILE A 65 -2.84 15.50 -5.31
CA ILE A 65 -1.55 16.09 -4.92
C ILE A 65 -0.77 16.54 -6.16
N ALA A 66 -0.80 15.74 -7.22
CA ALA A 66 -0.02 16.00 -8.44
C ALA A 66 -0.67 17.05 -9.36
N ASN A 67 -1.99 16.97 -9.55
CA ASN A 67 -2.72 17.71 -10.58
C ASN A 67 -3.76 18.68 -10.01
N GLY A 68 -3.94 18.70 -8.69
CA GLY A 68 -5.01 19.44 -8.03
C GLY A 68 -6.40 18.87 -8.34
N ARG A 69 -7.40 19.47 -7.70
CA ARG A 69 -8.81 19.07 -7.82
C ARG A 69 -9.33 19.06 -9.25
N ASP A 70 -9.11 20.13 -10.00
CA ASP A 70 -9.73 20.26 -11.33
C ASP A 70 -9.07 19.34 -12.36
N GLY A 71 -7.76 19.10 -12.24
CA GLY A 71 -7.06 18.08 -13.01
C GLY A 71 -7.59 16.68 -12.70
N TYR A 72 -7.78 16.36 -11.41
CA TYR A 72 -8.39 15.09 -10.98
C TYR A 72 -9.81 14.91 -11.54
N LEU A 73 -10.65 15.93 -11.47
CA LEU A 73 -12.03 15.87 -11.98
C LEU A 73 -12.09 15.78 -13.51
N THR A 74 -11.13 16.38 -14.21
CA THR A 74 -10.99 16.23 -15.67
C THR A 74 -10.68 14.78 -16.02
N GLU A 75 -9.74 14.14 -15.30
CA GLU A 75 -9.40 12.73 -15.52
C GLU A 75 -10.60 11.81 -15.24
N MET A 76 -11.31 12.03 -14.13
CA MET A 76 -12.53 11.28 -13.82
C MET A 76 -13.64 11.46 -14.87
N SER A 77 -13.68 12.59 -15.58
CA SER A 77 -14.75 12.88 -16.53
C SER A 77 -14.76 11.96 -17.77
N HIS A 78 -13.66 11.23 -18.00
CA HIS A 78 -13.58 10.19 -19.04
C HIS A 78 -14.43 8.96 -18.70
N ASP A 79 -14.74 8.74 -17.43
CA ASP A 79 -15.58 7.63 -16.97
C ASP A 79 -17.07 7.97 -17.07
N SER A 80 -17.92 6.95 -17.22
CA SER A 80 -19.38 7.12 -17.09
C SER A 80 -19.76 7.52 -15.65
N ALA A 81 -20.89 8.21 -15.47
CA ALA A 81 -21.31 8.70 -14.16
C ALA A 81 -21.38 7.61 -13.05
N PRO A 82 -21.89 6.38 -13.29
CA PRO A 82 -21.85 5.31 -12.30
C PRO A 82 -20.43 4.88 -11.89
N ILE A 83 -19.46 4.94 -12.82
CA ILE A 83 -18.05 4.64 -12.54
C ILE A 83 -17.38 5.77 -11.79
N GLN A 84 -17.66 7.04 -12.13
CA GLN A 84 -17.22 8.18 -11.33
C GLN A 84 -17.73 8.07 -9.88
N ARG A 85 -19.00 7.67 -9.71
CA ARG A 85 -19.60 7.42 -8.40
C ARG A 85 -18.88 6.30 -7.66
N LEU A 86 -18.65 5.17 -8.31
CA LEU A 86 -17.89 4.05 -7.75
C LEU A 86 -16.50 4.51 -7.26
N ARG A 87 -15.76 5.25 -8.08
CA ARG A 87 -14.41 5.75 -7.72
C ARG A 87 -14.43 6.63 -6.47
N LEU A 88 -15.46 7.47 -6.30
CA LEU A 88 -15.63 8.26 -5.08
C LEU A 88 -15.92 7.39 -3.84
N LEU A 89 -16.74 6.35 -3.99
CA LEU A 89 -17.00 5.38 -2.91
C LEU A 89 -15.73 4.61 -2.53
N LEU A 90 -14.99 4.10 -3.52
CA LEU A 90 -13.70 3.44 -3.29
C LEU A 90 -12.70 4.36 -2.60
N GLY A 91 -12.66 5.64 -2.98
CA GLY A 91 -11.83 6.66 -2.33
C GLY A 91 -12.20 6.90 -0.87
N LEU A 92 -13.49 6.91 -0.51
CA LEU A 92 -13.91 6.92 0.91
C LEU A 92 -13.45 5.65 1.64
N GLY A 93 -13.42 4.51 0.95
CA GLY A 93 -12.96 3.23 1.51
C GLY A 93 -11.47 3.20 1.86
N GLU A 94 -10.62 3.99 1.20
CA GLU A 94 -9.20 4.15 1.57
C GLU A 94 -9.03 4.79 2.96
N TYR A 95 -10.02 5.59 3.38
CA TYR A 95 -10.09 6.26 4.68
C TYR A 95 -11.01 5.55 5.68
N THR A 96 -11.59 4.41 5.33
CA THR A 96 -12.45 3.65 6.24
C THR A 96 -11.67 2.50 6.87
N TYR A 97 -11.73 2.38 8.19
CA TYR A 97 -10.95 1.39 8.95
C TYR A 97 -11.85 0.68 9.98
N ASP A 98 -11.52 -0.57 10.33
CA ASP A 98 -12.31 -1.35 11.29
C ASP A 98 -12.06 -0.92 12.75
N ALA A 99 -10.84 -0.50 13.08
CA ALA A 99 -10.40 -0.27 14.46
C ALA A 99 -10.19 1.21 14.84
N THR A 100 -10.53 2.16 13.97
CA THR A 100 -10.30 3.59 14.24
C THR A 100 -11.40 4.49 13.67
N SER A 101 -11.74 5.53 14.44
CA SER A 101 -12.63 6.62 14.04
C SER A 101 -11.91 7.78 13.36
N GLU A 102 -10.58 7.72 13.22
CA GLU A 102 -9.78 8.77 12.59
C GLU A 102 -10.01 8.87 11.08
N GLY A 103 -10.66 7.89 10.47
CA GLY A 103 -10.85 7.80 9.03
C GLY A 103 -11.49 9.06 8.41
N LEU A 104 -12.58 9.54 8.99
CA LEU A 104 -13.27 10.73 8.50
C LEU A 104 -12.44 11.99 8.69
N HIS A 105 -11.75 12.11 9.83
CA HIS A 105 -10.80 13.20 10.05
C HIS A 105 -9.69 13.19 8.99
N GLY A 106 -9.10 12.02 8.73
CA GLY A 106 -8.07 11.82 7.71
C GLY A 106 -8.55 12.19 6.31
N TYR A 107 -9.79 11.82 5.94
CA TYR A 107 -10.35 12.16 4.63
C TYR A 107 -10.42 13.68 4.43
N PHE A 108 -10.95 14.41 5.42
CA PHE A 108 -11.16 15.85 5.33
C PHE A 108 -9.88 16.67 5.52
N SER A 109 -8.91 16.16 6.27
CA SER A 109 -7.60 16.79 6.50
C SER A 109 -6.56 16.45 5.43
N ALA A 110 -6.91 15.58 4.47
CA ALA A 110 -6.14 15.28 3.27
C ALA A 110 -6.71 16.02 2.04
N PRO A 111 -5.97 16.03 0.90
CA PRO A 111 -6.48 16.57 -0.36
C PRO A 111 -7.81 15.95 -0.80
N ALA A 112 -8.08 14.69 -0.43
CA ALA A 112 -9.36 14.01 -0.68
C ALA A 112 -10.60 14.80 -0.19
N GLY A 113 -10.46 15.59 0.88
CA GLY A 113 -11.51 16.46 1.41
C GLY A 113 -12.09 17.42 0.38
N THR A 114 -11.32 17.84 -0.63
CA THR A 114 -11.79 18.72 -1.71
C THR A 114 -12.97 18.12 -2.51
N LEU A 115 -13.10 16.80 -2.48
CA LEU A 115 -14.14 16.03 -3.16
C LEU A 115 -15.41 15.85 -2.30
N ALA A 116 -15.43 16.29 -1.03
CA ALA A 116 -16.52 16.00 -0.10
C ALA A 116 -17.93 16.34 -0.64
N PRO A 117 -18.17 17.50 -1.30
CA PRO A 117 -19.49 17.76 -1.90
C PRO A 117 -19.89 16.76 -2.98
N ARG A 118 -18.94 16.30 -3.81
CA ARG A 118 -19.21 15.28 -4.84
C ARG A 118 -19.38 13.89 -4.23
N LEU A 119 -18.61 13.57 -3.19
CA LEU A 119 -18.78 12.33 -2.42
C LEU A 119 -20.17 12.28 -1.78
N LEU A 120 -20.68 13.38 -1.23
CA LEU A 120 -22.02 13.43 -0.67
C LEU A 120 -23.09 13.07 -1.71
N VAL A 121 -23.02 13.69 -2.90
CA VAL A 121 -23.93 13.37 -4.01
C VAL A 121 -23.80 11.90 -4.42
N ALA A 122 -22.57 11.40 -4.52
CA ALA A 122 -22.31 10.00 -4.85
C ALA A 122 -22.93 9.04 -3.82
N LEU A 123 -22.79 9.30 -2.52
CA LEU A 123 -23.40 8.49 -1.47
C LEU A 123 -24.93 8.52 -1.54
N GLN A 124 -25.53 9.68 -1.80
CA GLN A 124 -26.97 9.83 -1.93
C GLN A 124 -27.51 9.03 -3.13
N GLU A 125 -26.92 9.21 -4.30
CA GLU A 125 -27.32 8.52 -5.53
C GLU A 125 -27.05 7.02 -5.47
N ALA A 126 -25.97 6.61 -4.80
CA ALA A 126 -25.66 5.20 -4.60
C ALA A 126 -26.50 4.56 -3.48
N GLY A 127 -27.35 5.32 -2.77
CA GLY A 127 -28.23 4.78 -1.72
C GLY A 127 -27.53 4.45 -0.39
N PHE A 128 -26.43 5.12 -0.06
CA PHE A 128 -25.69 5.01 1.20
C PHE A 128 -26.19 6.05 2.21
N SER A 129 -27.49 6.01 2.54
CA SER A 129 -28.18 7.11 3.25
C SER A 129 -27.56 7.48 4.60
N ASP A 130 -27.17 6.49 5.41
CA ASP A 130 -26.56 6.74 6.73
C ASP A 130 -25.20 7.41 6.59
N ARG A 131 -24.36 6.92 5.66
CA ARG A 131 -23.05 7.52 5.36
C ARG A 131 -23.18 8.91 4.76
N ALA A 132 -24.16 9.12 3.87
CA ALA A 132 -24.46 10.42 3.29
C ALA A 132 -24.83 11.44 4.39
N LYS A 133 -25.62 11.04 5.39
CA LYS A 133 -25.95 11.89 6.53
C LYS A 133 -24.69 12.29 7.31
N VAL A 134 -23.81 11.34 7.61
CA VAL A 134 -22.54 11.63 8.32
C VAL A 134 -21.66 12.59 7.52
N VAL A 135 -21.49 12.36 6.22
CA VAL A 135 -20.70 13.25 5.35
C VAL A 135 -21.34 14.64 5.24
N ALA A 136 -22.66 14.74 5.18
CA ALA A 136 -23.36 16.02 5.18
C ALA A 136 -23.13 16.80 6.50
N GLU A 137 -23.20 16.13 7.64
CA GLU A 137 -22.87 16.73 8.94
C GLU A 137 -21.40 17.17 9.03
N ALA A 138 -20.49 16.38 8.48
CA ALA A 138 -19.06 16.70 8.42
C ALA A 138 -18.80 17.94 7.55
N ILE A 139 -19.45 18.04 6.38
CA ILE A 139 -19.38 19.21 5.50
C ILE A 139 -19.92 20.45 6.21
N ALA A 140 -21.09 20.33 6.88
CA ALA A 140 -21.73 21.44 7.58
C ALA A 140 -20.90 21.96 8.77
N ALA A 141 -20.03 21.13 9.37
CA ALA A 141 -19.15 21.55 10.45
C ALA A 141 -18.20 22.69 10.04
N PHE A 142 -17.82 22.79 8.77
CA PHE A 142 -16.96 23.86 8.25
C PHE A 142 -17.70 25.20 8.03
N GLY A 143 -19.02 25.24 8.27
CA GLY A 143 -19.86 26.41 8.09
C GLY A 143 -20.73 26.36 6.83
N PRO A 144 -21.38 27.47 6.45
CA PRO A 144 -22.36 27.50 5.36
C PRO A 144 -21.76 27.25 3.97
N ASN A 145 -20.46 27.55 3.80
CA ASN A 145 -19.72 27.34 2.56
C ASN A 145 -18.53 26.42 2.84
N TYR A 146 -18.59 25.19 2.36
CA TYR A 146 -17.51 24.22 2.54
C TYR A 146 -16.24 24.66 1.79
N PRO A 147 -15.06 24.72 2.45
CA PRO A 147 -13.82 25.12 1.81
C PRO A 147 -13.22 23.97 0.98
N VAL A 148 -13.51 23.96 -0.32
CA VAL A 148 -12.94 22.96 -1.24
C VAL A 148 -11.44 23.16 -1.48
N GLU A 149 -10.95 24.39 -1.39
CA GLU A 149 -9.52 24.70 -1.57
C GLU A 149 -8.72 24.26 -0.35
N ASP A 150 -7.69 23.43 -0.54
CA ASP A 150 -6.83 22.91 0.51
C ASP A 150 -6.20 24.01 1.36
N LYS A 151 -5.81 25.12 0.73
CA LYS A 151 -5.26 26.31 1.39
C LYS A 151 -6.24 26.97 2.36
N ILE A 152 -7.54 26.99 2.05
CA ILE A 152 -8.56 27.56 2.94
C ILE A 152 -8.93 26.52 3.99
N ARG A 153 -9.07 25.26 3.58
CA ARG A 153 -9.46 24.17 4.47
C ARG A 153 -8.39 23.90 5.54
N SER A 154 -7.12 24.18 5.27
CA SER A 154 -6.03 23.99 6.24
C SER A 154 -6.23 24.78 7.54
N ASP A 155 -6.88 25.93 7.48
CA ASP A 155 -7.06 26.83 8.63
C ASP A 155 -8.04 26.26 9.67
N PHE A 156 -8.79 25.21 9.32
CA PHE A 156 -9.73 24.53 10.22
C PHE A 156 -9.09 23.41 11.03
N PHE A 157 -7.83 23.06 10.78
CA PHE A 157 -7.15 21.94 11.44
C PHE A 157 -5.97 22.40 12.28
N ALA A 158 -5.78 21.81 13.45
CA ALA A 158 -4.66 22.13 14.34
C ALA A 158 -3.30 21.79 13.72
N GLN A 159 -3.21 20.60 13.10
CA GLN A 159 -1.99 19.99 12.58
C GLN A 159 -2.17 19.64 11.10
N SER A 160 -2.39 20.66 10.26
CA SER A 160 -2.66 20.46 8.83
C SER A 160 -1.39 20.18 8.03
N PHE A 161 -1.41 19.11 7.25
CA PHE A 161 -0.37 18.79 6.26
C PHE A 161 -0.71 19.27 4.85
N LEU A 162 -1.88 19.89 4.65
CA LEU A 162 -2.39 20.31 3.33
C LEU A 162 -1.48 21.31 2.60
N ARG A 163 -0.61 22.02 3.33
CA ARG A 163 0.27 23.05 2.77
C ARG A 163 1.75 22.67 2.82
N ILE A 164 2.06 21.38 3.00
CA ILE A 164 3.46 20.91 3.08
C ILE A 164 4.23 21.18 1.78
N GLN A 165 3.58 21.13 0.62
CA GLN A 165 4.17 21.47 -0.67
C GLN A 165 4.57 22.95 -0.79
N GLU A 166 3.97 23.82 0.02
CA GLU A 166 4.33 25.25 0.12
C GLU A 166 5.46 25.48 1.13
N GLY A 167 6.05 24.42 1.70
CA GLY A 167 7.06 24.50 2.76
C GLY A 167 6.48 24.83 4.15
N ILE A 168 5.16 24.73 4.31
CA ILE A 168 4.49 25.01 5.58
C ILE A 168 4.30 23.70 6.35
N VAL A 169 5.07 23.54 7.41
CA VAL A 169 5.05 22.36 8.28
C VAL A 169 4.03 22.56 9.41
N PRO A 170 3.23 21.53 9.77
CA PRO A 170 2.30 21.63 10.89
C PRO A 170 3.01 21.84 12.23
N ASP A 171 2.41 22.67 13.07
CA ASP A 171 2.81 22.81 14.47
C ASP A 171 2.16 21.71 15.30
N LEU A 172 2.93 20.66 15.58
CA LEU A 172 2.48 19.48 16.32
C LEU A 172 2.18 19.76 17.81
N SER A 173 2.48 20.96 18.31
CA SER A 173 2.15 21.35 19.69
C SER A 173 0.71 21.86 19.83
N LYS A 174 0.03 22.18 18.73
CA LYS A 174 -1.33 22.72 18.76
C LYS A 174 -2.33 21.65 19.21
N PRO A 175 -3.23 21.98 20.17
CA PRO A 175 -4.32 21.10 20.54
C PRO A 175 -5.35 20.99 19.40
N PRO A 176 -6.10 19.87 19.30
CA PRO A 176 -7.16 19.70 18.32
C PRO A 176 -8.17 20.87 18.32
N THR A 177 -8.57 21.32 17.13
CA THR A 177 -9.66 22.29 16.97
C THR A 177 -11.03 21.66 17.21
N ALA A 178 -12.09 22.47 17.23
CA ALA A 178 -13.46 21.98 17.26
C ALA A 178 -13.81 21.10 16.04
N ILE A 179 -13.23 21.41 14.86
CA ILE A 179 -13.42 20.60 13.65
C ILE A 179 -12.69 19.27 13.78
N ASP A 180 -11.46 19.29 14.30
CA ASP A 180 -10.69 18.07 14.55
C ASP A 180 -11.48 17.10 15.46
N VAL A 181 -12.05 17.62 16.55
CA VAL A 181 -12.88 16.83 17.47
C VAL A 181 -14.16 16.36 16.79
N ARG A 182 -14.89 17.25 16.11
CA ARG A 182 -16.17 16.91 15.48
C ARG A 182 -16.04 15.82 14.40
N LEU A 183 -14.99 15.88 13.57
CA LEU A 183 -14.77 14.89 12.53
C LEU A 183 -14.43 13.50 13.11
N ARG A 184 -13.70 13.45 14.23
CA ARG A 184 -13.43 12.18 14.93
C ARG A 184 -14.70 11.58 15.55
N GLU A 185 -15.54 12.41 16.17
CA GLU A 185 -16.85 11.97 16.68
C GLU A 185 -17.70 11.38 15.57
N LEU A 186 -17.85 12.10 14.45
CA LEU A 186 -18.60 11.65 13.29
C LEU A 186 -17.97 10.40 12.65
N GLY A 187 -16.65 10.29 12.67
CA GLY A 187 -15.91 9.15 12.12
C GLY A 187 -16.26 7.82 12.77
N THR A 188 -16.72 7.80 14.02
CA THR A 188 -17.23 6.58 14.68
C THR A 188 -18.42 5.96 13.93
N MET A 189 -19.24 6.78 13.27
CA MET A 189 -20.41 6.33 12.49
C MET A 189 -20.05 5.87 11.07
N LEU A 190 -18.81 6.13 10.63
CA LEU A 190 -18.29 5.70 9.33
C LEU A 190 -17.27 4.56 9.41
N ALA A 191 -16.76 4.25 10.61
CA ALA A 191 -15.90 3.10 10.86
C ALA A 191 -16.56 1.79 10.42
N ASN A 192 -15.80 0.68 10.44
CA ASN A 192 -16.17 -0.63 9.91
C ASN A 192 -16.00 -0.71 8.38
N LYS A 193 -14.75 -0.92 7.96
CA LYS A 193 -14.34 -1.15 6.58
C LYS A 193 -14.98 -2.41 6.02
N THR A 194 -15.11 -3.45 6.83
CA THR A 194 -15.73 -4.71 6.41
C THR A 194 -17.19 -4.49 5.97
N ALA A 195 -17.98 -3.78 6.77
CA ALA A 195 -19.36 -3.43 6.41
C ALA A 195 -19.41 -2.51 5.18
N PHE A 196 -18.51 -1.50 5.11
CA PHE A 196 -18.45 -0.61 3.96
C PHE A 196 -18.20 -1.35 2.64
N ARG A 197 -17.26 -2.31 2.64
CA ARG A 197 -16.95 -3.13 1.47
C ARG A 197 -18.19 -3.93 1.03
N ALA A 198 -18.90 -4.55 1.97
CA ALA A 198 -20.13 -5.27 1.67
C ALA A 198 -21.25 -4.36 1.09
N GLU A 199 -21.36 -3.12 1.57
CA GLU A 199 -22.28 -2.13 1.01
C GLU A 199 -21.92 -1.75 -0.44
N VAL A 200 -20.61 -1.59 -0.73
CA VAL A 200 -20.11 -1.33 -2.09
C VAL A 200 -20.34 -2.53 -3.01
N ASP A 201 -20.13 -3.75 -2.53
CA ASP A 201 -20.44 -4.98 -3.29
C ASP A 201 -21.95 -5.04 -3.62
N ALA A 202 -22.81 -4.74 -2.65
CA ALA A 202 -24.26 -4.68 -2.87
C ALA A 202 -24.67 -3.57 -3.87
N TYR A 203 -23.98 -2.42 -3.85
CA TYR A 203 -24.15 -1.37 -4.85
C TYR A 203 -23.71 -1.83 -6.24
N ALA A 204 -22.54 -2.47 -6.33
CA ALA A 204 -22.01 -2.99 -7.59
C ALA A 204 -22.95 -4.04 -8.22
N ALA A 205 -23.58 -4.88 -7.41
CA ALA A 205 -24.52 -5.90 -7.88
C ALA A 205 -25.83 -5.32 -8.43
N ARG A 206 -26.30 -4.17 -7.91
CA ARG A 206 -27.58 -3.57 -8.31
C ARG A 206 -27.49 -2.50 -9.39
N ASP A 207 -26.37 -1.79 -9.51
CA ASP A 207 -26.15 -0.81 -10.57
C ASP A 207 -25.68 -1.55 -11.85
N PRO A 208 -26.44 -1.52 -12.95
CA PRO A 208 -26.13 -2.34 -14.13
C PRO A 208 -24.82 -1.96 -14.82
N VAL A 209 -24.40 -0.70 -14.73
CA VAL A 209 -23.13 -0.25 -15.32
C VAL A 209 -21.97 -0.74 -14.49
N VAL A 210 -22.08 -0.65 -13.15
CA VAL A 210 -21.04 -1.14 -12.25
C VAL A 210 -20.96 -2.67 -12.28
N ALA A 211 -22.09 -3.38 -12.34
CA ALA A 211 -22.13 -4.84 -12.47
C ALA A 211 -21.43 -5.30 -13.76
N ALA A 212 -21.68 -4.63 -14.89
CA ALA A 212 -21.02 -4.92 -16.16
C ALA A 212 -19.51 -4.63 -16.09
N ALA A 213 -19.12 -3.54 -15.43
CA ALA A 213 -17.72 -3.17 -15.22
C ALA A 213 -16.98 -4.19 -14.34
N LEU A 214 -17.59 -4.66 -13.25
CA LEU A 214 -17.04 -5.72 -12.41
C LEU A 214 -16.82 -7.01 -13.21
N LYS A 215 -17.82 -7.44 -13.99
CA LYS A 215 -17.70 -8.63 -14.83
C LYS A 215 -16.54 -8.49 -15.82
N HIS A 216 -16.47 -7.36 -16.51
CA HIS A 216 -15.38 -7.08 -17.45
C HIS A 216 -14.02 -7.09 -16.74
N ALA A 217 -13.91 -6.42 -15.59
CA ALA A 217 -12.70 -6.37 -14.79
C ALA A 217 -12.23 -7.77 -14.38
N ARG A 218 -13.10 -8.67 -13.93
CA ARG A 218 -12.72 -10.06 -13.63
C ARG A 218 -12.12 -10.79 -14.83
N GLU A 219 -12.69 -10.57 -16.02
CA GLU A 219 -12.22 -11.19 -17.26
C GLU A 219 -10.89 -10.60 -17.76
N THR A 220 -10.63 -9.30 -17.51
CA THR A 220 -9.53 -8.57 -18.14
C THR A 220 -8.48 -8.01 -17.18
N LEU A 221 -8.58 -8.25 -15.87
CA LEU A 221 -7.61 -7.75 -14.90
C LEU A 221 -6.19 -8.20 -15.32
N PRO A 222 -5.22 -7.29 -15.48
CA PRO A 222 -3.85 -7.67 -15.82
C PRO A 222 -3.21 -8.54 -14.73
N ASP A 223 -2.28 -9.40 -15.13
CA ASP A 223 -1.57 -10.29 -14.20
C ASP A 223 -0.74 -9.48 -13.19
N GLU A 224 -0.27 -8.28 -13.56
CA GLU A 224 0.44 -7.37 -12.67
C GLU A 224 -0.46 -6.84 -11.54
N GLN A 225 -1.74 -6.59 -11.82
CA GLN A 225 -2.70 -6.15 -10.81
C GLN A 225 -3.10 -7.32 -9.89
N ARG A 226 -3.30 -8.51 -10.45
CA ARG A 226 -3.51 -9.74 -9.66
C ARG A 226 -2.31 -10.02 -8.77
N LEU A 227 -1.09 -9.83 -9.29
CA LEU A 227 0.14 -9.95 -8.52
C LEU A 227 0.13 -8.92 -7.39
N SER A 228 -0.12 -7.63 -7.66
CA SER A 228 -0.18 -6.59 -6.62
C SER A 228 -1.11 -6.97 -5.46
N TYR A 229 -2.30 -7.50 -5.77
CA TYR A 229 -3.19 -8.00 -4.72
C TYR A 229 -2.58 -9.15 -3.92
N LEU A 230 -2.01 -10.16 -4.60
CA LEU A 230 -1.32 -11.26 -3.94
C LEU A 230 -0.16 -10.75 -3.07
N GLN A 231 0.57 -9.74 -3.52
CA GLN A 231 1.64 -9.12 -2.74
C GLN A 231 1.10 -8.56 -1.43
N ASP A 232 0.04 -7.73 -1.49
CA ASP A 232 -0.59 -7.14 -0.31
C ASP A 232 -1.08 -8.20 0.69
N GLN A 233 -1.58 -9.33 0.20
CA GLN A 233 -2.01 -10.44 1.06
C GLN A 233 -0.83 -11.22 1.67
N LEU A 234 0.34 -11.23 1.04
CA LEU A 234 1.53 -11.92 1.51
C LEU A 234 2.42 -11.09 2.43
N LEU A 235 2.39 -9.75 2.32
CA LEU A 235 3.22 -8.83 3.12
C LEU A 235 3.08 -8.98 4.65
N PRO A 236 1.92 -9.36 5.22
CA PRO A 236 1.82 -9.75 6.63
C PRO A 236 2.54 -11.05 7.01
N GLY A 237 3.40 -11.56 6.12
CA GLY A 237 4.14 -12.81 6.21
C GLY A 237 4.99 -13.01 7.48
N PRO A 238 5.80 -14.08 7.51
CA PRO A 238 6.73 -14.33 8.60
C PRO A 238 7.62 -13.12 8.91
N SER A 239 7.77 -12.77 10.19
CA SER A 239 8.71 -11.72 10.61
C SER A 239 10.16 -12.20 10.49
N GLY A 240 11.07 -11.29 10.15
CA GLY A 240 12.52 -11.51 10.18
C GLY A 240 13.17 -11.21 11.54
N PHE A 241 12.38 -10.98 12.58
CA PHE A 241 12.85 -10.79 13.95
C PHE A 241 12.78 -12.08 14.77
N GLY A 242 13.66 -12.19 15.77
CA GLY A 242 13.74 -13.33 16.68
C GLY A 242 14.84 -14.33 16.31
N GLU A 243 14.72 -15.53 16.89
CA GLU A 243 15.73 -16.58 16.76
C GLU A 243 15.73 -17.19 15.35
N ALA A 244 16.92 -17.48 14.83
CA ALA A 244 17.10 -18.01 13.47
C ALA A 244 16.27 -19.28 13.19
N ALA A 245 16.18 -20.19 14.17
CA ALA A 245 15.39 -21.40 14.04
C ALA A 245 13.89 -21.14 13.92
N GLU A 246 13.38 -20.13 14.64
CA GLU A 246 11.97 -19.76 14.59
C GLU A 246 11.62 -19.06 13.27
N ILE A 247 12.48 -18.14 12.81
CA ILE A 247 12.32 -17.48 11.51
C ILE A 247 12.24 -18.53 10.40
N LYS A 248 13.19 -19.47 10.36
CA LYS A 248 13.21 -20.57 9.38
C LYS A 248 11.96 -21.44 9.46
N ALA A 249 11.56 -21.85 10.67
CA ALA A 249 10.36 -22.65 10.86
C ALA A 249 9.09 -21.94 10.35
N ARG A 250 8.98 -20.62 10.56
CA ARG A 250 7.81 -19.83 10.10
C ARG A 250 7.76 -19.69 8.59
N ILE A 251 8.85 -19.32 7.92
CA ILE A 251 8.87 -19.20 6.46
C ILE A 251 8.70 -20.56 5.75
N GLU A 252 9.16 -21.63 6.38
CA GLU A 252 9.00 -22.98 5.85
C GLU A 252 7.56 -23.51 5.91
N THR A 253 6.66 -22.85 6.64
CA THR A 253 5.21 -23.13 6.61
C THR A 253 4.55 -22.69 5.31
N MET A 254 5.14 -21.73 4.59
CA MET A 254 4.63 -21.28 3.30
C MET A 254 4.91 -22.35 2.23
N PRO A 255 3.93 -22.72 1.38
CA PRO A 255 4.20 -23.57 0.23
C PRO A 255 5.27 -22.95 -0.68
N PRO A 256 6.07 -23.75 -1.42
CA PRO A 256 7.22 -23.26 -2.17
C PRO A 256 6.91 -22.08 -3.11
N SER A 257 5.80 -22.14 -3.86
CA SER A 257 5.42 -21.07 -4.80
C SER A 257 5.09 -19.74 -4.12
N TYR A 258 4.38 -19.77 -2.99
CA TYR A 258 4.10 -18.59 -2.18
C TYR A 258 5.35 -18.08 -1.47
N ARG A 259 6.24 -18.96 -1.04
CA ARG A 259 7.53 -18.58 -0.43
C ARG A 259 8.43 -17.85 -1.42
N THR A 260 8.59 -18.40 -2.62
CA THR A 260 9.33 -17.75 -3.73
C THR A 260 8.76 -16.39 -4.03
N THR A 261 7.43 -16.28 -4.10
CA THR A 261 6.75 -14.99 -4.31
C THR A 261 7.02 -14.01 -3.17
N TYR A 262 6.86 -14.43 -1.92
CA TYR A 262 7.07 -13.61 -0.73
C TYR A 262 8.49 -13.05 -0.63
N VAL A 263 9.52 -13.90 -0.76
CA VAL A 263 10.91 -13.43 -0.59
C VAL A 263 11.34 -12.48 -1.70
N LEU A 264 10.80 -12.62 -2.91
CA LEU A 264 11.07 -11.70 -4.01
C LEU A 264 10.32 -10.38 -3.86
N ILE A 265 9.10 -10.38 -3.31
CA ILE A 265 8.39 -9.15 -2.93
C ILE A 265 9.21 -8.36 -1.91
N ILE A 266 9.71 -9.04 -0.87
CA ILE A 266 10.51 -8.41 0.17
C ILE A 266 11.82 -7.86 -0.40
N LEU A 267 12.54 -8.64 -1.22
CA LEU A 267 13.77 -8.19 -1.88
C LEU A 267 13.50 -6.91 -2.69
N MET A 268 12.50 -6.94 -3.58
CA MET A 268 12.19 -5.79 -4.42
C MET A 268 11.80 -4.58 -3.58
N GLY A 269 10.92 -4.76 -2.59
CA GLY A 269 10.46 -3.66 -1.74
C GLY A 269 11.59 -2.97 -0.98
N GLU A 270 12.57 -3.71 -0.47
CA GLU A 270 13.74 -3.12 0.21
C GLU A 270 14.70 -2.46 -0.76
N VAL A 271 15.00 -3.12 -1.89
CA VAL A 271 15.95 -2.59 -2.88
C VAL A 271 15.43 -1.29 -3.48
N PHE A 272 14.16 -1.22 -3.89
CA PHE A 272 13.57 0.02 -4.39
C PHE A 272 13.51 1.15 -3.37
N ASN A 273 13.57 0.84 -2.08
CA ASN A 273 13.43 1.81 -1.00
C ASN A 273 14.78 2.35 -0.50
N GLY A 274 15.77 1.46 -0.32
CA GLY A 274 17.08 1.83 0.22
C GLY A 274 18.22 0.90 -0.23
N GLY A 275 18.01 0.17 -1.33
CA GLY A 275 19.04 -0.67 -1.93
C GLY A 275 19.27 -2.01 -1.23
N THR A 276 20.26 -2.74 -1.74
CA THR A 276 20.70 -4.02 -1.17
C THR A 276 21.28 -3.85 0.24
N HIS A 277 21.89 -2.70 0.56
CA HIS A 277 22.31 -2.41 1.94
C HIS A 277 21.12 -2.46 2.90
N GLN A 278 20.03 -1.76 2.57
CA GLN A 278 18.82 -1.77 3.38
C GLN A 278 18.20 -3.18 3.48
N PHE A 279 18.13 -3.92 2.37
CA PHE A 279 17.64 -5.31 2.39
C PHE A 279 18.37 -6.16 3.44
N PHE A 280 19.70 -6.12 3.45
CA PHE A 280 20.50 -6.89 4.41
C PHE A 280 20.50 -6.29 5.81
N TYR A 281 20.42 -4.97 5.97
CA TYR A 281 20.38 -4.32 7.29
C TYR A 281 19.05 -4.55 8.03
N ASN A 282 17.93 -4.56 7.29
CA ASN A 282 16.60 -4.74 7.82
C ASN A 282 16.26 -6.19 8.12
N SER A 283 15.08 -6.42 8.73
CA SER A 283 14.61 -7.75 9.07
C SER A 283 14.40 -8.65 7.86
N SER A 284 14.12 -8.05 6.71
CA SER A 284 14.12 -8.64 5.37
C SER A 284 15.37 -9.51 5.07
N GLY A 285 16.55 -9.12 5.57
CA GLY A 285 17.79 -9.87 5.39
C GLY A 285 17.77 -11.28 5.99
N ALA A 286 16.86 -11.57 6.93
CA ALA A 286 16.67 -12.90 7.47
C ALA A 286 16.25 -13.94 6.40
N PHE A 287 15.71 -13.47 5.28
CA PHE A 287 15.28 -14.31 4.16
C PHE A 287 16.32 -14.44 3.03
N ALA A 288 17.52 -13.83 3.19
CA ALA A 288 18.52 -13.76 2.13
C ALA A 288 18.90 -15.13 1.55
N GLU A 289 19.02 -16.18 2.39
CA GLU A 289 19.38 -17.52 1.92
C GLU A 289 18.34 -18.14 0.95
N TYR A 290 17.09 -17.69 0.98
CA TYR A 290 16.03 -18.18 0.08
C TYR A 290 16.01 -17.45 -1.27
N VAL A 291 16.55 -16.23 -1.33
CA VAL A 291 16.44 -15.34 -2.50
C VAL A 291 17.12 -15.92 -3.75
N PRO A 292 18.35 -16.47 -3.72
CA PRO A 292 18.98 -16.99 -4.92
C PRO A 292 18.21 -18.12 -5.60
N GLN A 293 17.61 -19.03 -4.82
CA GLN A 293 16.78 -20.08 -5.39
C GLN A 293 15.49 -19.49 -5.99
N ALA A 294 14.83 -18.57 -5.27
CA ALA A 294 13.63 -17.90 -5.76
C ALA A 294 13.87 -17.15 -7.08
N LEU A 295 15.00 -16.42 -7.19
CA LEU A 295 15.41 -15.74 -8.43
C LEU A 295 15.61 -16.72 -9.59
N ARG A 296 16.23 -17.88 -9.35
CA ARG A 296 16.37 -18.92 -10.37
C ARG A 296 15.01 -19.51 -10.80
N GLU A 297 14.10 -19.70 -9.87
CA GLU A 297 12.75 -20.22 -10.15
C GLU A 297 11.95 -19.29 -11.07
N VAL A 298 12.15 -17.97 -10.96
CA VAL A 298 11.56 -16.97 -11.86
C VAL A 298 12.42 -16.69 -13.10
N GLY A 299 13.54 -17.41 -13.28
CA GLY A 299 14.41 -17.32 -14.46
C GLY A 299 15.46 -16.19 -14.43
N LYS A 300 15.68 -15.57 -13.27
CA LYS A 300 16.64 -14.46 -13.06
C LYS A 300 17.97 -14.96 -12.50
N ASN A 301 18.69 -15.75 -13.29
CA ASN A 301 19.93 -16.39 -12.87
C ASN A 301 21.05 -15.39 -12.52
N ASP A 302 21.18 -14.30 -13.28
CA ASP A 302 22.23 -13.30 -13.04
C ASP A 302 21.99 -12.55 -11.72
N ALA A 303 20.75 -12.13 -11.46
CA ALA A 303 20.35 -11.57 -10.17
C ALA A 303 20.61 -12.56 -9.02
N ALA A 304 20.36 -13.86 -9.22
CA ALA A 304 20.65 -14.87 -8.21
C ALA A 304 22.15 -14.92 -7.83
N VAL A 305 23.04 -14.86 -8.82
CA VAL A 305 24.50 -14.83 -8.59
C VAL A 305 24.94 -13.56 -7.86
N ILE A 306 24.30 -12.42 -8.17
CA ILE A 306 24.57 -11.15 -7.49
C ILE A 306 24.21 -11.24 -6.01
N ILE A 307 23.02 -11.75 -5.68
CA ILE A 307 22.61 -11.92 -4.29
C ILE A 307 23.50 -12.94 -3.56
N GLU A 308 23.92 -14.02 -4.22
CA GLU A 308 24.90 -14.97 -3.64
C GLU A 308 26.23 -14.29 -3.32
N THR A 309 26.68 -13.39 -4.20
CA THR A 309 27.90 -12.60 -3.98
C THR A 309 27.73 -11.65 -2.80
N ALA A 310 26.56 -11.03 -2.64
CA ALA A 310 26.25 -10.19 -1.50
C ALA A 310 26.18 -11.00 -0.19
N ILE A 311 25.53 -12.17 -0.18
CA ILE A 311 25.49 -13.09 0.98
C ILE A 311 26.91 -13.52 1.38
N ALA A 312 27.80 -13.77 0.42
CA ALA A 312 29.18 -14.16 0.67
C ALA A 312 30.03 -13.08 1.37
N MET A 313 29.54 -11.84 1.46
CA MET A 313 30.19 -10.77 2.23
C MET A 313 29.98 -10.90 3.74
N PHE A 314 29.06 -11.77 4.18
CA PHE A 314 28.74 -12.00 5.60
C PHE A 314 29.50 -13.22 6.16
N PRO A 315 29.66 -13.32 7.50
CA PRO A 315 30.24 -14.49 8.15
C PRO A 315 29.50 -15.79 7.83
N LYS A 316 30.19 -16.92 8.04
CA LYS A 316 29.59 -18.26 7.90
C LYS A 316 29.44 -18.94 9.28
N PRO A 317 28.28 -19.53 9.60
CA PRO A 317 27.04 -19.50 8.83
C PRO A 317 26.44 -18.09 8.73
N TYR A 318 25.59 -17.85 7.72
CA TYR A 318 24.96 -16.54 7.52
C TYR A 318 24.14 -16.14 8.76
N PRO A 319 24.28 -14.90 9.28
CA PRO A 319 23.53 -14.45 10.46
C PRO A 319 22.07 -14.14 10.09
N VAL A 320 21.18 -15.10 10.31
CA VAL A 320 19.74 -14.95 10.01
C VAL A 320 19.05 -13.96 10.95
N SER A 321 19.37 -13.96 12.25
CA SER A 321 18.83 -12.97 13.20
C SER A 321 19.25 -11.56 12.79
N THR A 322 18.28 -10.65 12.79
CA THR A 322 18.48 -9.24 12.46
C THR A 322 19.38 -8.55 13.47
N GLU A 323 19.20 -8.80 14.77
CA GLU A 323 20.07 -8.24 15.80
C GLU A 323 21.50 -8.72 15.64
N GLU A 324 21.69 -10.04 15.44
CA GLU A 324 23.03 -10.61 15.30
C GLU A 324 23.73 -10.10 14.05
N ARG A 325 23.03 -10.05 12.91
CA ARG A 325 23.56 -9.53 11.65
C ARG A 325 24.01 -8.08 11.78
N ARG A 326 23.19 -7.23 12.41
CA ARG A 326 23.56 -5.83 12.68
C ARG A 326 24.80 -5.73 13.56
N ARG A 327 24.85 -6.52 14.64
CA ARG A 327 25.97 -6.54 15.58
C ARG A 327 27.29 -6.96 14.92
N ILE A 328 27.29 -7.98 14.06
CA ILE A 328 28.54 -8.54 13.51
C ILE A 328 28.95 -7.94 12.17
N SER A 329 28.02 -7.37 11.40
CA SER A 329 28.29 -6.91 10.03
C SER A 329 27.99 -5.44 9.78
N PHE A 330 27.31 -4.73 10.69
CA PHE A 330 26.96 -3.32 10.50
C PHE A 330 27.33 -2.42 11.68
N GLN A 331 27.96 -2.97 12.74
CA GLN A 331 28.40 -2.19 13.89
C GLN A 331 29.74 -1.48 13.62
N HIS A 332 29.75 -0.64 12.58
CA HIS A 332 30.87 0.19 12.17
C HIS A 332 30.36 1.44 11.47
N GLU A 333 31.22 2.46 11.36
CA GLU A 333 30.97 3.58 10.46
C GLU A 333 30.89 3.08 9.00
N TRP A 334 30.11 3.79 8.19
CA TRP A 334 29.97 3.50 6.76
C TRP A 334 31.34 3.46 6.10
N ASN A 335 31.64 2.38 5.37
CA ASN A 335 32.93 2.17 4.74
C ASN A 335 32.81 1.45 3.39
N THR A 336 33.94 1.06 2.80
CA THR A 336 33.99 0.44 1.47
C THR A 336 33.28 -0.91 1.38
N TRP A 337 33.06 -1.60 2.50
CA TRP A 337 32.22 -2.79 2.55
C TRP A 337 30.75 -2.43 2.34
N ASP A 338 30.26 -1.35 2.95
CA ASP A 338 28.90 -0.83 2.76
C ASP A 338 28.69 -0.36 1.32
N ASP A 339 29.64 0.40 0.76
CA ASP A 339 29.60 0.84 -0.64
C ASP A 339 29.49 -0.36 -1.60
N LYS A 340 30.25 -1.43 -1.32
CA LYS A 340 30.21 -2.65 -2.14
C LYS A 340 28.87 -3.36 -1.98
N LEU A 341 28.35 -3.47 -0.77
CA LEU A 341 27.05 -4.10 -0.52
C LEU A 341 25.94 -3.34 -1.24
N ASP A 342 25.96 -2.01 -1.20
CA ASP A 342 24.97 -1.15 -1.86
C ASP A 342 25.12 -1.12 -3.39
N SER A 343 26.34 -1.34 -3.91
CA SER A 343 26.59 -1.32 -5.36
C SER A 343 25.80 -2.37 -6.16
N PHE A 344 25.26 -3.39 -5.48
CA PHE A 344 24.42 -4.41 -6.10
C PHE A 344 23.00 -3.95 -6.42
N SER A 345 22.51 -2.87 -5.79
CA SER A 345 21.13 -2.34 -5.94
C SER A 345 20.76 -2.15 -7.41
N ASN A 346 21.58 -1.41 -8.16
CA ASN A 346 21.32 -1.08 -9.57
C ASN A 346 21.10 -2.33 -10.44
N ALA A 347 21.82 -3.42 -10.18
CA ALA A 347 21.68 -4.62 -11.00
C ALA A 347 20.37 -5.36 -10.73
N ILE A 348 19.84 -5.26 -9.51
CA ILE A 348 18.55 -5.83 -9.11
C ILE A 348 17.39 -4.93 -9.57
N GLU A 349 17.52 -3.61 -9.43
CA GLU A 349 16.50 -2.63 -9.85
C GLU A 349 16.26 -2.62 -11.36
N ASN A 350 17.33 -2.78 -12.15
CA ASN A 350 17.26 -2.79 -13.61
C ASN A 350 16.75 -4.12 -14.18
N ASP A 351 16.60 -5.14 -13.33
CA ASP A 351 16.04 -6.42 -13.75
C ASP A 351 14.50 -6.41 -13.61
N ASP A 352 13.80 -6.89 -14.63
CA ASP A 352 12.34 -6.97 -14.59
C ASP A 352 11.88 -8.21 -13.80
N ILE A 353 12.18 -8.20 -12.49
CA ILE A 353 11.80 -9.26 -11.55
C ILE A 353 10.29 -9.27 -11.36
N SER A 354 9.63 -8.11 -11.40
CA SER A 354 8.17 -7.99 -11.24
C SER A 354 7.42 -8.75 -12.33
N ALA A 355 7.74 -8.51 -13.62
CA ALA A 355 7.07 -9.22 -14.71
C ALA A 355 7.37 -10.73 -14.69
N ALA A 356 8.62 -11.10 -14.34
CA ALA A 356 8.99 -12.50 -14.21
C ALA A 356 8.25 -13.21 -13.05
N LEU A 357 8.05 -12.49 -11.94
CA LEU A 357 7.28 -12.99 -10.80
C LEU A 357 5.79 -13.15 -11.16
N ALA A 358 5.20 -12.21 -11.91
CA ALA A 358 3.82 -12.34 -12.40
C ALA A 358 3.66 -13.58 -13.29
N ALA A 359 4.59 -13.78 -14.24
CA ALA A 359 4.60 -14.95 -15.11
C ALA A 359 4.78 -16.27 -14.33
N TYR A 360 5.66 -16.28 -13.32
CA TYR A 360 5.84 -17.41 -12.42
C TYR A 360 4.56 -17.71 -11.63
N ALA A 361 3.98 -16.71 -10.95
CA ALA A 361 2.78 -16.88 -10.14
C ALA A 361 1.61 -17.42 -10.97
N LYS A 362 1.47 -16.95 -12.21
CA LYS A 362 0.50 -17.49 -13.17
C LYS A 362 0.74 -18.96 -13.48
N LYS A 363 1.99 -19.31 -13.82
CA LYS A 363 2.38 -20.69 -14.13
C LYS A 363 2.17 -21.64 -12.96
N GLN A 364 2.38 -21.17 -11.73
CA GLN A 364 2.15 -21.95 -10.52
C GLN A 364 0.66 -22.01 -10.10
N GLY A 365 -0.23 -21.30 -10.81
CA GLY A 365 -1.66 -21.26 -10.48
C GLY A 365 -1.96 -20.55 -9.17
N ILE A 366 -1.09 -19.65 -8.71
CA ILE A 366 -1.28 -18.89 -7.46
C ILE A 366 -1.69 -17.43 -7.68
N LEU A 367 -1.81 -16.98 -8.94
CA LEU A 367 -2.40 -15.68 -9.22
C LEU A 367 -3.91 -15.73 -8.92
N PRO A 368 -4.42 -14.81 -8.10
CA PRO A 368 -5.83 -14.79 -7.73
C PRO A 368 -6.73 -14.30 -8.87
N ASN A 369 -7.97 -14.76 -8.87
CA ASN A 369 -8.97 -14.43 -9.90
C ASN A 369 -10.19 -13.65 -9.40
#